data_AF-A0A0A1WJV5-F1
#
_entry.id   AF-A0A0A1WJV5-F1
#
_cell.length_a   1.000
_cell.length_b   1.000
_cell.length_c   1.000
_cell.angle_alpha   90.00
_cell.angle_beta   90.00
_cell.angle_gamma   90.00
#
_symmetry.space_group_name_H-M   'P 1'
#
loop_
_entity.id
_entity.type
_entity.pdbx_description
1 polymer ?
#
loop_
_entity_poly.entity_id
_entity_poly.type
_entity_poly.pdbx_seq_one_letter_code
_entity_poly.pdbx_strand_id
1 'polypeptide(L)'
;MEIVVWLEQKYQGVYKKITRALFLMAARNATNTGAAPVNPIVPATEEEKQILSGGEARKKRRQLLQAQSIFKVEPNDFEQSLMYDIYKRTTHTNTMELNKRWLPSNARWMSEWSTVTTIPSFPDNRNAHNTVFGGFLMRLALENSWTAACLYSGSRPKLTHICDISFEKPVPVTSFIKLTSYVVYTEMNYVQIMTIADVLDTSGGQVTTNLFYSTYKANDSVHEILPRSYHETMWYIQGRRKFKYALGLE
;
A
#
# COMPACT_ATOMS: atom_id res chain seq x y z
N MET A 1 -19.52 7.21 1.61
CA MET A 1 -19.63 7.43 3.07
C MET A 1 -18.33 6.97 3.73
N GLU A 2 -17.80 7.73 4.69
CA GLU A 2 -16.66 7.27 5.51
C GLU A 2 -17.19 6.57 6.77
N ILE A 3 -16.66 5.40 7.09
CA ILE A 3 -17.01 4.61 8.27
C ILE A 3 -15.76 4.48 9.13
N VAL A 4 -15.87 4.86 10.40
CA VAL A 4 -14.81 4.67 11.40
C VAL A 4 -15.07 3.38 12.14
N VAL A 5 -14.07 2.51 12.20
CA VAL A 5 -14.13 1.25 12.96
C VAL A 5 -13.06 1.31 14.05
N TRP A 6 -13.49 1.14 15.29
CA TRP A 6 -12.59 0.95 16.43
C TRP A 6 -12.54 -0.52 16.78
N LEU A 7 -11.33 -1.04 16.92
CA LEU A 7 -11.11 -2.40 17.42
C LEU A 7 -10.49 -2.30 18.80
N GLU A 8 -11.17 -2.89 19.77
CA GLU A 8 -10.74 -2.96 21.16
C GLU A 8 -10.77 -4.41 21.62
N GLN A 9 -9.84 -4.76 22.50
CA GLN A 9 -9.76 -6.10 23.08
C GLN A 9 -9.74 -5.96 24.60
N LYS A 10 -10.61 -6.72 25.28
CA LYS A 10 -10.56 -6.84 26.74
C LYS A 10 -9.42 -7.78 27.13
N TYR A 11 -8.42 -7.26 27.83
CA TYR A 11 -7.28 -8.02 28.33
C TYR A 11 -7.10 -7.73 29.82
N GLN A 12 -7.11 -8.76 30.65
CA GLN A 12 -7.04 -8.64 32.12
C GLN A 12 -8.07 -7.66 32.70
N GLY A 13 -9.31 -7.72 32.22
CA GLY A 13 -10.40 -6.87 32.71
C GLY A 13 -10.46 -5.47 32.09
N VAL A 14 -9.40 -5.00 31.42
CA VAL A 14 -9.32 -3.65 30.85
C VAL A 14 -9.44 -3.71 29.32
N TYR A 15 -10.30 -2.86 28.74
CA TYR A 15 -10.35 -2.68 27.29
C TYR A 15 -9.12 -1.92 26.81
N LYS A 16 -8.39 -2.53 25.88
CA LYS A 16 -7.25 -1.92 25.20
C LYS A 16 -7.61 -1.68 23.75
N LYS A 17 -7.41 -0.46 23.28
CA LYS A 17 -7.54 -0.12 21.87
C LYS A 17 -6.45 -0.83 21.05
N ILE A 18 -6.86 -1.61 20.07
CA ILE A 18 -5.97 -2.35 19.16
C ILE A 18 -5.70 -1.51 17.93
N THR A 19 -6.75 -1.04 17.25
CA THR A 19 -6.61 -0.21 16.06
C THR A 19 -7.84 0.67 15.84
N ARG A 20 -7.67 1.66 14.96
CA ARG A 20 -8.74 2.46 14.39
C ARG A 20 -8.55 2.46 12.88
N ALA A 21 -9.57 2.02 12.16
CA ALA A 21 -9.58 1.99 10.71
C ALA A 21 -10.65 2.94 10.15
N LEU A 22 -10.39 3.45 8.95
CA LEU A 22 -11.29 4.33 8.22
C LEU A 22 -11.60 3.66 6.88
N PHE A 23 -12.86 3.38 6.62
CA PHE A 23 -13.33 2.75 5.39
C PHE A 23 -14.12 3.74 4.57
N LEU A 24 -13.91 3.76 3.26
CA LEU A 24 -14.76 4.46 2.33
C LEU A 24 -15.67 3.47 1.64
N MET A 25 -16.97 3.64 1.88
CA MET A 25 -17.99 2.82 1.26
C MET A 25 -18.67 3.60 0.14
N ALA A 26 -18.81 2.95 -1.01
CA ALA A 26 -19.60 3.42 -2.14
C ALA A 26 -20.89 2.60 -2.21
N ALA A 27 -22.03 3.28 -2.36
CA ALA A 27 -23.30 2.62 -2.63
C ALA A 27 -23.44 2.38 -4.14
N ARG A 28 -23.96 1.21 -4.52
CA ARG A 28 -24.22 0.83 -5.92
C ARG A 28 -25.74 0.70 -6.11
N ASN A 29 -26.23 1.01 -7.31
CA ASN A 29 -27.63 0.80 -7.66
C ASN A 29 -27.96 -0.72 -7.71
N ALA A 30 -29.24 -1.07 -7.72
CA ALA A 30 -29.70 -2.46 -7.68
C ALA A 30 -29.16 -3.33 -8.83
N THR A 31 -28.82 -2.72 -9.97
CA THR A 31 -28.26 -3.41 -11.15
C THR A 31 -26.72 -3.40 -11.18
N ASN A 32 -26.05 -2.86 -10.17
CA ASN A 32 -24.59 -2.71 -10.07
C ASN A 32 -23.93 -1.94 -11.24
N THR A 33 -24.70 -1.17 -12.01
CA THR A 33 -24.18 -0.40 -13.16
C THR A 33 -23.64 0.96 -12.76
N GLY A 34 -24.05 1.52 -11.61
CA GLY A 34 -23.72 2.89 -11.23
C GLY A 34 -23.72 3.13 -9.73
N ALA A 35 -23.36 4.36 -9.35
CA ALA A 35 -23.45 4.82 -7.97
C ALA A 35 -24.92 5.03 -7.57
N ALA A 36 -25.25 4.70 -6.33
CA ALA A 36 -26.53 5.04 -5.72
C ALA A 36 -26.37 6.28 -4.81
N PRO A 37 -27.43 7.10 -4.66
CA PRO A 37 -27.42 8.20 -3.71
C PRO A 37 -27.24 7.67 -2.28
N VAL A 38 -26.48 8.41 -1.48
CA VAL A 38 -26.31 8.14 -0.04
C VAL A 38 -26.95 9.29 0.70
N ASN A 39 -27.90 8.98 1.59
CA ASN A 39 -28.59 10.00 2.37
C ASN A 39 -27.60 10.78 3.25
N PRO A 40 -27.70 12.12 3.32
CA PRO A 40 -26.87 12.92 4.20
C PRO A 40 -27.07 12.53 5.67
N ILE A 41 -25.98 12.51 6.43
CA ILE A 41 -26.02 12.28 7.88
C ILE A 41 -26.25 13.63 8.56
N VAL A 42 -27.30 13.71 9.39
CA VAL A 42 -27.53 14.85 10.27
C VAL A 42 -27.03 14.46 11.66
N PRO A 43 -25.89 15.00 12.13
CA PRO A 43 -25.34 14.66 13.43
C PRO A 43 -26.22 15.24 14.55
N ALA A 44 -26.58 14.40 15.52
CA ALA A 44 -27.42 14.77 16.66
C ALA A 44 -26.60 15.39 17.81
N THR A 45 -25.36 14.93 18.02
CA THR A 45 -24.51 15.35 19.14
C THR A 45 -23.28 16.15 18.68
N GLU A 46 -22.65 16.88 19.61
CA GLU A 46 -21.38 17.57 19.32
C GLU A 46 -20.25 16.60 18.95
N GLU A 47 -20.24 15.41 19.54
CA GLU A 47 -19.29 14.36 19.17
C GLU A 47 -19.48 13.92 17.70
N GLU A 48 -20.72 13.68 17.28
CA GLU A 48 -21.03 13.31 15.89
C GLU A 48 -20.69 14.45 14.91
N LYS A 49 -20.93 15.71 15.29
CA LYS A 49 -20.52 16.88 14.49
C LYS A 49 -19.00 16.93 14.30
N GLN A 50 -18.23 16.63 15.35
CA GLN A 50 -16.77 16.57 15.28
C GLN A 50 -16.29 15.39 14.41
N ILE A 51 -16.91 14.22 14.51
CA ILE A 51 -16.59 13.06 13.67
C ILE A 51 -16.85 13.38 12.20
N LEU A 52 -18.00 13.98 11.89
CA LEU A 52 -18.42 14.33 10.54
C LEU A 52 -17.50 15.38 9.91
N SER A 53 -17.23 16.48 10.61
CA SER A 53 -16.31 17.55 10.14
C SER A 53 -14.88 17.02 9.94
N GLY A 54 -14.40 16.15 10.83
CA GLY A 54 -13.13 15.46 10.65
C GLY A 54 -13.10 14.59 9.38
N GLY A 55 -14.23 13.99 9.00
CA GLY A 55 -14.37 13.21 7.77
C GLY A 55 -14.19 14.08 6.51
N GLU A 56 -14.72 15.29 6.51
CA GLU A 56 -14.54 16.25 5.41
C GLU A 56 -13.09 16.70 5.26
N ALA A 57 -12.42 17.00 6.37
CA ALA A 57 -10.99 17.33 6.37
C ALA A 57 -10.14 16.18 5.82
N ARG A 58 -10.42 14.93 6.24
CA ARG A 58 -9.74 13.73 5.73
C ARG A 58 -10.01 13.50 4.25
N LYS A 59 -11.24 13.76 3.78
CA LYS A 59 -11.57 13.70 2.35
C LYS A 59 -10.72 14.67 1.53
N LYS A 60 -10.63 15.94 1.95
CA LYS A 60 -9.79 16.95 1.28
C LYS A 60 -8.32 16.52 1.26
N ARG A 61 -7.77 16.09 2.41
CA ARG A 61 -6.39 15.60 2.52
C ARG A 61 -6.12 14.43 1.57
N ARG A 62 -7.00 13.44 1.53
CA ARG A 62 -6.88 12.28 0.64
C ARG A 62 -6.91 12.66 -0.84
N GLN A 63 -7.78 13.59 -1.24
CA GLN A 63 -7.81 14.10 -2.61
C GLN A 63 -6.50 14.81 -2.99
N LEU A 64 -5.95 15.62 -2.09
CA LEU A 64 -4.64 16.27 -2.28
C LEU A 64 -3.52 15.24 -2.44
N LEU A 65 -3.44 14.26 -1.55
CA LEU A 65 -2.43 13.19 -1.63
C LEU A 65 -2.55 12.35 -2.90
N GLN A 66 -3.78 12.09 -3.35
CA GLN A 66 -4.03 11.34 -4.58
C GLN A 66 -3.67 12.16 -5.83
N ALA A 67 -3.83 13.49 -5.79
CA ALA A 67 -3.39 14.40 -6.85
C ALA A 67 -1.85 14.48 -6.90
N GLN A 68 -1.19 14.44 -5.74
CA GLN A 68 0.27 14.46 -5.58
C GLN A 68 0.91 13.07 -5.72
N SER A 69 0.28 12.08 -6.33
CA SER A 69 0.93 10.79 -6.59
C SER A 69 2.09 10.97 -7.57
N ILE A 70 3.24 10.31 -7.35
CA ILE A 70 4.38 10.37 -8.29
C ILE A 70 4.00 9.83 -9.69
N PHE A 71 2.94 9.02 -9.76
CA PHE A 71 2.42 8.49 -11.02
C PHE A 71 1.53 9.49 -11.78
N LYS A 72 1.32 10.70 -11.24
CA LYS A 72 0.53 11.78 -11.86
C LYS A 72 1.30 13.08 -11.97
N VAL A 73 2.19 13.33 -11.01
CA VAL A 73 2.99 14.55 -10.92
C VAL A 73 4.45 14.15 -10.89
N GLU A 74 5.28 14.93 -11.58
CA GLU A 74 6.72 14.73 -11.61
C GLU A 74 7.38 14.84 -10.22
N PRO A 75 8.57 14.25 -10.03
CA PRO A 75 9.35 14.42 -8.80
C PRO A 75 9.68 15.88 -8.55
N ASN A 76 9.59 16.32 -7.29
CA ASN A 76 10.01 17.67 -6.90
C ASN A 76 11.54 17.82 -6.86
N ASP A 77 12.06 19.04 -6.68
CA ASP A 77 13.51 19.33 -6.68
C ASP A 77 14.32 18.45 -5.72
N PHE A 78 13.77 18.19 -4.52
CA PHE A 78 14.40 17.31 -3.55
C PHE A 78 14.45 15.87 -4.07
N GLU A 79 13.36 15.37 -4.64
CA GLU A 79 13.28 14.01 -5.16
C GLU A 79 14.15 13.83 -6.41
N GLN A 80 14.23 14.84 -7.28
CA GLN A 80 15.16 14.83 -8.41
C GLN A 80 16.61 14.77 -7.93
N SER A 81 16.94 15.52 -6.88
CA SER A 81 18.27 15.47 -6.24
C SER A 81 18.56 14.08 -5.64
N LEU A 82 17.56 13.47 -5.01
CA LEU A 82 17.65 12.10 -4.48
C LEU A 82 17.85 11.06 -5.60
N MET A 83 17.14 11.20 -6.72
CA MET A 83 17.32 10.34 -7.89
C MET A 83 18.75 10.42 -8.42
N TYR A 84 19.28 11.64 -8.53
CA TYR A 84 20.66 11.86 -8.96
C TYR A 84 21.67 11.29 -7.96
N ASP A 85 21.41 11.39 -6.66
CA ASP A 85 22.26 10.80 -5.64
C ASP A 85 22.29 9.27 -5.73
N ILE A 86 21.14 8.62 -5.86
CA ILE A 86 21.05 7.17 -6.07
C ILE A 86 21.83 6.77 -7.32
N TYR A 87 21.68 7.51 -8.42
CA TYR A 87 22.43 7.26 -9.65
C TYR A 87 23.94 7.31 -9.43
N LYS A 88 24.46 8.37 -8.78
CA LYS A 88 25.89 8.49 -8.46
C LYS A 88 26.38 7.35 -7.57
N ARG A 89 25.61 7.01 -6.53
CA ARG A 89 25.94 5.94 -5.57
C ARG A 89 25.98 4.55 -6.21
N THR A 90 25.29 4.35 -7.33
CA THR A 90 25.14 3.05 -7.99
C THR A 90 25.87 2.93 -9.33
N THR A 91 26.58 3.98 -9.75
CA THR A 91 27.31 4.01 -11.03
C THR A 91 28.82 4.09 -10.77
N HIS A 92 29.60 3.29 -11.48
CA HIS A 92 31.06 3.39 -11.39
C HIS A 92 31.55 4.70 -12.04
N THR A 93 32.44 5.42 -11.37
CA THR A 93 33.12 6.59 -11.95
C THR A 93 34.09 6.22 -13.06
N ASN A 94 34.56 4.96 -13.09
CA ASN A 94 35.67 4.53 -13.94
C ASN A 94 35.21 3.89 -15.26
N THR A 95 33.90 3.68 -15.46
CA THR A 95 33.34 3.04 -16.66
C THR A 95 32.04 3.71 -17.08
N MET A 96 31.89 4.05 -18.36
CA MET A 96 30.63 4.58 -18.92
C MET A 96 29.71 3.48 -19.49
N GLU A 97 29.93 2.23 -19.12
CA GLU A 97 29.11 1.11 -19.59
C GLU A 97 27.67 1.20 -19.08
N LEU A 98 26.70 1.19 -20.00
CA LEU A 98 25.28 1.47 -19.73
C LEU A 98 24.66 0.60 -18.63
N ASN A 99 25.08 -0.66 -18.52
CA ASN A 99 24.44 -1.66 -17.65
C ASN A 99 25.30 -2.09 -16.45
N LYS A 100 26.45 -1.46 -16.27
CA LYS A 100 27.39 -1.80 -15.20
C LYS A 100 27.13 -0.91 -13.98
N ARG A 101 26.11 -1.28 -13.21
CA ARG A 101 25.82 -0.69 -11.90
C ARG A 101 26.45 -1.51 -10.79
N TRP A 102 26.84 -0.84 -9.72
CA TRP A 102 27.33 -1.48 -8.51
C TRP A 102 26.40 -1.19 -7.34
N LEU A 103 26.40 -2.09 -6.37
CA LEU A 103 25.54 -2.01 -5.20
C LEU A 103 26.40 -1.68 -3.99
N PRO A 104 26.13 -0.58 -3.27
CA PRO A 104 26.80 -0.25 -2.02
C PRO A 104 26.79 -1.40 -1.00
N SER A 105 27.80 -1.44 -0.14
CA SER A 105 27.81 -2.35 1.00
C SER A 105 26.57 -2.12 1.86
N ASN A 106 25.93 -3.20 2.32
CA ASN A 106 24.68 -3.16 3.10
C ASN A 106 23.45 -2.63 2.35
N ALA A 107 23.47 -2.66 1.00
CA ALA A 107 22.31 -2.38 0.16
C ALA A 107 21.85 -3.64 -0.61
N ARG A 108 20.62 -3.59 -1.13
CA ARG A 108 19.95 -4.63 -1.92
C ARG A 108 19.20 -4.02 -3.09
N TRP A 109 19.16 -4.70 -4.24
CA TRP A 109 18.39 -4.24 -5.40
C TRP A 109 16.90 -4.50 -5.24
N MET A 110 16.06 -3.50 -5.50
CA MET A 110 14.60 -3.65 -5.48
C MET A 110 14.10 -4.81 -6.35
N SER A 111 14.69 -4.99 -7.54
CA SER A 111 14.34 -6.06 -8.48
C SER A 111 14.49 -7.48 -7.92
N GLU A 112 15.30 -7.67 -6.89
CA GLU A 112 15.62 -8.98 -6.30
C GLU A 112 14.79 -9.29 -5.05
N TRP A 113 14.03 -8.32 -4.52
CA TRP A 113 13.34 -8.44 -3.23
C TRP A 113 11.82 -8.29 -3.39
N SER A 114 11.20 -9.40 -3.79
CA SER A 114 9.75 -9.52 -3.86
C SER A 114 9.25 -10.91 -3.47
N THR A 115 7.96 -10.99 -3.10
CA THR A 115 7.26 -12.27 -2.90
C THR A 115 5.98 -12.31 -3.73
N VAL A 116 5.67 -13.48 -4.28
CA VAL A 116 4.50 -13.70 -5.13
C VAL A 116 3.63 -14.78 -4.53
N THR A 117 2.33 -14.52 -4.48
CA THR A 117 1.30 -15.50 -4.16
C THR A 117 0.21 -15.43 -5.22
N THR A 118 -0.11 -16.55 -5.85
CA THR A 118 -1.22 -16.65 -6.81
C THR A 118 -2.26 -17.62 -6.26
N ILE A 119 -3.51 -17.19 -6.20
CA ILE A 119 -4.62 -18.03 -5.74
C ILE A 119 -5.81 -17.95 -6.71
N PRO A 120 -6.58 -19.02 -6.87
CA PRO A 120 -7.91 -18.92 -7.46
C PRO A 120 -8.87 -18.23 -6.48
N SER A 121 -9.81 -17.44 -6.99
CA SER A 121 -10.97 -17.00 -6.21
C SER A 121 -12.12 -17.99 -6.34
N PHE A 122 -12.91 -18.12 -5.27
CA PHE A 122 -14.09 -19.01 -5.22
C PHE A 122 -15.34 -18.26 -4.79
N PRO A 123 -16.55 -18.81 -5.06
CA PRO A 123 -17.84 -18.21 -4.65
C PRO A 123 -17.90 -17.75 -3.19
N ASP A 124 -17.24 -18.46 -2.28
CA ASP A 124 -17.20 -18.10 -0.84
C ASP A 124 -16.39 -16.83 -0.56
N ASN A 125 -15.58 -16.38 -1.51
CA ASN A 125 -14.79 -15.15 -1.40
C ASN A 125 -15.56 -13.92 -1.90
N ARG A 126 -16.82 -14.05 -2.33
CA ARG A 126 -17.60 -12.94 -2.92
C ARG A 126 -18.23 -12.02 -1.87
N ASN A 127 -18.49 -10.79 -2.27
CA ASN A 127 -19.38 -9.86 -1.57
C ASN A 127 -20.82 -9.94 -2.13
N ALA A 128 -21.72 -9.11 -1.58
CA ALA A 128 -23.11 -9.01 -2.04
C ALA A 128 -23.27 -8.57 -3.51
N HIS A 129 -22.22 -8.04 -4.14
CA HIS A 129 -22.19 -7.61 -5.53
C HIS A 129 -21.59 -8.66 -6.48
N ASN A 130 -21.38 -9.90 -6.02
CA ASN A 130 -20.78 -11.00 -6.79
C ASN A 130 -19.35 -10.73 -7.29
N THR A 131 -18.62 -9.84 -6.64
CA THR A 131 -17.19 -9.64 -6.86
C THR A 131 -16.43 -10.13 -5.63
N VAL A 132 -15.14 -10.39 -5.75
CA VAL A 132 -14.31 -10.77 -4.60
C VAL A 132 -14.39 -9.67 -3.53
N PHE A 133 -14.55 -10.11 -2.28
CA PHE A 133 -14.68 -9.24 -1.12
C PHE A 133 -13.37 -8.52 -0.82
N GLY A 134 -13.43 -7.20 -0.61
CA GLY A 134 -12.24 -6.38 -0.39
C GLY A 134 -11.43 -6.83 0.84
N GLY A 135 -12.09 -7.26 1.92
CA GLY A 135 -11.40 -7.77 3.11
C GLY A 135 -10.61 -9.05 2.85
N PHE A 136 -11.05 -9.89 1.91
CA PHE A 136 -10.29 -11.07 1.49
C PHE A 136 -9.00 -10.66 0.77
N LEU A 137 -9.07 -9.72 -0.16
CA LEU A 137 -7.89 -9.16 -0.83
C LEU A 137 -6.92 -8.49 0.15
N MET A 138 -7.45 -7.73 1.11
CA MET A 138 -6.64 -7.08 2.16
C MET A 138 -5.88 -8.09 3.01
N ARG A 139 -6.54 -9.19 3.42
CA ARG A 139 -5.90 -10.26 4.18
C ARG A 139 -4.73 -10.88 3.40
N LEU A 140 -4.96 -11.26 2.14
CA LEU A 140 -3.94 -11.88 1.31
C LEU A 140 -2.76 -10.93 1.05
N ALA A 141 -3.05 -9.65 0.80
CA ALA A 141 -2.02 -8.65 0.61
C ALA A 141 -1.18 -8.47 1.88
N LEU A 142 -1.83 -8.48 3.06
CA LEU A 142 -1.14 -8.39 4.35
C LEU A 142 -0.28 -9.63 4.61
N GLU A 143 -0.78 -10.84 4.35
CA GLU A 143 -0.04 -12.09 4.53
C GLU A 143 1.19 -12.16 3.59
N ASN A 144 1.03 -11.76 2.32
CA ASN A 144 2.14 -11.74 1.36
C ASN A 144 3.17 -10.64 1.70
N SER A 145 2.71 -9.44 2.07
CA SER A 145 3.62 -8.35 2.47
C SER A 145 4.35 -8.66 3.78
N TRP A 146 3.70 -9.31 4.75
CA TRP A 146 4.38 -9.76 5.96
C TRP A 146 5.45 -10.81 5.66
N THR A 147 5.19 -11.74 4.74
CA THR A 147 6.19 -12.71 4.27
C THR A 147 7.40 -12.00 3.65
N ALA A 148 7.18 -11.03 2.76
CA ALA A 148 8.26 -10.21 2.18
C ALA A 148 9.05 -9.46 3.27
N ALA A 149 8.37 -8.87 4.25
CA ALA A 149 9.02 -8.16 5.36
C ALA A 149 9.91 -9.10 6.20
N CYS A 150 9.42 -10.31 6.51
CA CYS A 150 10.16 -11.33 7.24
C CYS A 150 11.43 -11.76 6.49
N LEU A 151 11.29 -12.11 5.21
CA LEU A 151 12.41 -12.54 4.37
C LEU A 151 13.44 -11.43 4.19
N TYR A 152 12.98 -10.19 3.99
CA TYR A 152 13.88 -9.05 3.83
C TYR A 152 14.67 -8.74 5.11
N SER A 153 13.98 -8.73 6.25
CA SER A 153 14.55 -8.32 7.54
C SER A 153 15.32 -9.43 8.26
N GLY A 154 15.23 -10.68 7.79
CA GLY A 154 15.82 -11.85 8.47
C GLY A 154 15.25 -12.11 9.87
N SER A 155 14.10 -11.52 10.20
CA SER A 155 13.49 -11.56 11.53
C SER A 155 11.97 -11.46 11.42
N ARG A 156 11.24 -11.38 12.54
CA ARG A 156 9.77 -11.22 12.55
C ARG A 156 9.41 -9.75 12.79
N PRO A 157 9.28 -8.91 11.75
CA PRO A 157 8.94 -7.52 11.94
C PRO A 157 7.47 -7.36 12.34
N LYS A 158 7.19 -6.25 13.04
CA LYS A 158 5.84 -5.85 13.46
C LYS A 158 5.22 -4.95 12.41
N LEU A 159 3.98 -5.22 12.04
CA LEU A 159 3.17 -4.28 11.26
C LEU A 159 2.95 -3.02 12.11
N THR A 160 3.28 -1.87 11.56
CA THR A 160 3.05 -0.58 12.23
C THR A 160 1.89 0.18 11.60
N HIS A 161 1.83 0.20 10.27
CA HIS A 161 0.82 0.95 9.54
C HIS A 161 0.38 0.19 8.28
N ILE A 162 -0.92 0.23 8.02
CA ILE A 162 -1.50 -0.02 6.70
C ILE A 162 -1.86 1.37 6.18
N CYS A 163 -1.17 1.83 5.14
CA CYS A 163 -1.26 3.23 4.71
C CYS A 163 -2.57 3.48 3.97
N ASP A 164 -2.58 3.15 2.68
CA ASP A 164 -3.69 3.41 1.79
C ASP A 164 -3.89 2.19 0.92
N ILE A 165 -5.16 1.91 0.63
CA ILE A 165 -5.59 0.77 -0.15
C ILE A 165 -6.47 1.30 -1.26
N SER A 166 -6.01 1.11 -2.49
CA SER A 166 -6.75 1.54 -3.67
C SER A 166 -7.44 0.33 -4.29
N PHE A 167 -8.77 0.37 -4.38
CA PHE A 167 -9.59 -0.59 -5.10
C PHE A 167 -10.00 0.02 -6.44
N GLU A 168 -9.18 -0.18 -7.48
CA GLU A 168 -9.35 0.47 -8.79
C GLU A 168 -10.39 -0.22 -9.65
N LYS A 169 -10.47 -1.56 -9.57
CA LYS A 169 -11.39 -2.36 -10.38
C LYS A 169 -11.99 -3.52 -9.57
N PRO A 170 -13.27 -3.87 -9.82
CA PRO A 170 -13.87 -5.06 -9.22
C PRO A 170 -13.16 -6.32 -9.72
N VAL A 171 -13.00 -7.29 -8.82
CA VAL A 171 -12.34 -8.57 -9.12
C VAL A 171 -13.41 -9.65 -9.32
N PRO A 172 -13.50 -10.29 -10.50
CA PRO A 172 -14.41 -11.40 -10.74
C PRO A 172 -14.05 -12.61 -9.89
N VAL A 173 -15.07 -13.33 -9.43
CA VAL A 173 -14.90 -14.50 -8.54
C VAL A 173 -14.37 -15.73 -9.29
N THR A 174 -14.36 -15.71 -10.61
CA THR A 174 -13.84 -16.79 -11.47
C THR A 174 -12.38 -16.58 -11.90
N SER A 175 -11.70 -15.57 -11.34
CA SER A 175 -10.36 -15.18 -11.76
C SER A 175 -9.27 -15.73 -10.86
N PHE A 176 -8.01 -15.65 -11.33
CA PHE A 176 -6.86 -15.86 -10.46
C PHE A 176 -6.37 -14.51 -9.94
N ILE A 177 -6.07 -14.44 -8.66
CA ILE A 177 -5.53 -13.25 -8.00
C ILE A 177 -4.04 -13.50 -7.79
N LYS A 178 -3.21 -12.71 -8.46
CA LYS A 178 -1.76 -12.69 -8.27
C LYS A 178 -1.40 -11.49 -7.42
N LEU A 179 -0.87 -11.74 -6.22
CA LEU A 179 -0.34 -10.71 -5.35
C LEU A 179 1.18 -10.72 -5.43
N THR A 180 1.78 -9.57 -5.76
CA THR A 180 3.23 -9.39 -5.75
C THR A 180 3.59 -8.28 -4.77
N SER A 181 4.37 -8.61 -3.75
CA SER A 181 4.83 -7.66 -2.71
C SER A 181 6.28 -7.29 -2.97
N TYR A 182 6.55 -6.00 -3.18
CA TYR A 182 7.89 -5.45 -3.39
C TYR A 182 8.32 -4.65 -2.16
N VAL A 183 9.57 -4.82 -1.74
CA VAL A 183 10.19 -3.88 -0.80
C VAL A 183 10.56 -2.62 -1.58
N VAL A 184 9.83 -1.52 -1.35
CA VAL A 184 9.96 -0.30 -2.17
C VAL A 184 10.77 0.78 -1.48
N TYR A 185 10.83 0.80 -0.15
CA TYR A 185 11.62 1.78 0.59
C TYR A 185 12.03 1.20 1.95
N THR A 186 13.17 1.62 2.47
CA THR A 186 13.71 1.19 3.76
C THR A 186 14.38 2.35 4.46
N GLU A 187 14.22 2.45 5.77
CA GLU A 187 14.89 3.47 6.58
C GLU A 187 15.15 2.93 7.99
N MET A 188 16.41 2.89 8.40
CA MET A 188 16.84 2.27 9.67
C MET A 188 16.33 0.83 9.82
N ASN A 189 15.39 0.58 10.73
CA ASN A 189 14.74 -0.72 10.96
C ASN A 189 13.33 -0.81 10.37
N TYR A 190 12.96 0.11 9.48
CA TYR A 190 11.66 0.10 8.83
C TYR A 190 11.74 -0.38 7.38
N VAL A 191 10.70 -1.10 6.97
CA VAL A 191 10.51 -1.60 5.62
C VAL A 191 9.12 -1.16 5.13
N GLN A 192 9.10 -0.41 4.03
CA GLN A 192 7.89 -0.06 3.31
C GLN A 192 7.68 -1.04 2.17
N ILE A 193 6.52 -1.67 2.14
CA ILE A 193 6.16 -2.67 1.14
C ILE A 193 4.98 -2.15 0.31
N MET A 194 5.08 -2.35 -1.00
CA MET A 194 3.98 -2.18 -1.94
C MET A 194 3.53 -3.54 -2.43
N THR A 195 2.27 -3.90 -2.21
CA THR A 195 1.66 -5.11 -2.75
C THR A 195 0.73 -4.74 -3.89
N ILE A 196 1.00 -5.31 -5.06
CA ILE A 196 0.17 -5.20 -6.26
C ILE A 196 -0.71 -6.44 -6.32
N ALA A 197 -2.03 -6.25 -6.44
CA ALA A 197 -2.95 -7.34 -6.74
C ALA A 197 -3.42 -7.24 -8.19
N ASP A 198 -3.00 -8.20 -8.99
CA ASP A 198 -3.41 -8.37 -10.37
C ASP A 198 -4.44 -9.48 -10.49
N VAL A 199 -5.41 -9.24 -11.36
CA VAL A 199 -6.34 -10.26 -11.82
C VAL A 199 -5.79 -10.86 -13.09
N LEU A 200 -5.62 -12.18 -13.10
CA LEU A 200 -5.28 -12.96 -14.28
C LEU A 200 -6.56 -13.62 -14.81
N ASP A 201 -6.81 -13.40 -16.10
CA ASP A 201 -7.87 -14.10 -16.81
C ASP A 201 -7.34 -15.34 -17.54
N THR A 202 -8.25 -16.21 -17.97
CA THR A 202 -7.91 -17.43 -18.72
C THR A 202 -7.44 -17.15 -20.16
N SER A 203 -7.62 -15.94 -20.67
CA SER A 203 -7.10 -15.49 -21.96
C SER A 203 -5.66 -14.97 -21.89
N GLY A 204 -5.05 -14.93 -20.71
CA GLY A 204 -3.67 -14.45 -20.49
C GLY A 204 -3.57 -12.94 -20.21
N GLY A 205 -4.69 -12.23 -20.07
CA GLY A 205 -4.74 -10.84 -19.65
C GLY A 205 -4.37 -10.68 -18.17
N GLN A 206 -3.64 -9.61 -17.86
CA GLN A 206 -3.26 -9.21 -16.50
C GLN A 206 -3.70 -7.77 -16.27
N VAL A 207 -4.51 -7.54 -15.24
CA VAL A 207 -5.02 -6.22 -14.90
C VAL A 207 -4.78 -5.93 -13.42
N THR A 208 -4.05 -4.86 -13.13
CA THR A 208 -3.91 -4.35 -11.78
C THR A 208 -5.24 -3.81 -11.29
N THR A 209 -5.69 -4.37 -10.17
CA THR A 209 -6.98 -4.03 -9.57
C THR A 209 -6.81 -3.33 -8.24
N ASN A 210 -5.75 -3.64 -7.49
CA ASN A 210 -5.53 -3.07 -6.18
C ASN A 210 -4.05 -2.83 -5.89
N LEU A 211 -3.80 -1.80 -5.09
CA LEU A 211 -2.50 -1.47 -4.53
C LEU A 211 -2.61 -1.34 -3.01
N PHE A 212 -1.70 -1.98 -2.28
CA PHE A 212 -1.63 -1.94 -0.83
C PHE A 212 -0.26 -1.47 -0.39
N TYR A 213 -0.21 -0.54 0.55
CA TYR A 213 1.04 -0.09 1.17
C TYR A 213 1.05 -0.44 2.65
N SER A 214 2.09 -1.16 3.08
CA SER A 214 2.27 -1.61 4.46
C SER A 214 3.64 -1.22 4.98
N THR A 215 3.69 -0.74 6.22
CA THR A 215 4.94 -0.35 6.90
C THR A 215 5.23 -1.30 8.04
N TYR A 216 6.40 -1.92 8.00
CA TYR A 216 6.86 -2.87 9.00
C TYR A 216 8.08 -2.33 9.74
N LYS A 217 8.20 -2.69 11.03
CA LYS A 217 9.34 -2.39 11.88
C LYS A 217 10.02 -3.68 12.31
N ALA A 218 11.27 -3.87 11.90
CA ALA A 218 12.14 -4.95 12.34
C ALA A 218 12.77 -4.63 13.71
N ASN A 219 13.36 -5.65 14.33
CA ASN A 219 14.08 -5.47 15.59
C ASN A 219 15.39 -4.69 15.36
N ASP A 220 16.13 -5.04 14.32
CA ASP A 220 17.41 -4.47 13.95
C ASP A 220 17.33 -3.65 12.66
N SER A 221 18.38 -2.88 12.36
CA SER A 221 18.50 -2.16 11.10
C SER A 221 18.46 -3.12 9.91
N VAL A 222 17.67 -2.77 8.90
CA VAL A 222 17.58 -3.54 7.65
C VAL A 222 18.56 -2.99 6.61
N HIS A 223 18.88 -3.81 5.62
CA HIS A 223 19.67 -3.34 4.48
C HIS A 223 18.90 -2.28 3.71
N GLU A 224 19.61 -1.32 3.12
CA GLU A 224 19.00 -0.30 2.29
C GLU A 224 18.52 -0.91 0.97
N ILE A 225 17.27 -0.68 0.60
CA ILE A 225 16.78 -1.03 -0.73
C ILE A 225 17.10 0.09 -1.70
N LEU A 226 17.67 -0.24 -2.86
CA LEU A 226 17.98 0.72 -3.92
C LEU A 226 17.30 0.34 -5.24
N PRO A 227 16.76 1.33 -5.97
CA PRO A 227 16.22 1.10 -7.30
C PRO A 227 17.34 1.03 -8.35
N ARG A 228 17.17 0.13 -9.31
CA ARG A 228 18.07 -0.07 -10.45
C ARG A 228 17.57 0.63 -11.72
N SER A 229 16.25 0.72 -11.90
CA SER A 229 15.63 1.34 -13.07
C SER A 229 14.94 2.67 -12.73
N TYR A 230 14.62 3.46 -13.75
CA TYR A 230 13.80 4.66 -13.57
C TYR A 230 12.44 4.32 -12.95
N HIS A 231 11.83 3.22 -13.40
CA HIS A 231 10.54 2.76 -12.87
C HIS A 231 10.62 2.40 -11.38
N GLU A 232 11.64 1.63 -10.98
CA GLU A 232 11.90 1.33 -9.56
C GLU A 232 12.20 2.60 -8.76
N THR A 233 12.81 3.60 -9.39
CA THR A 233 13.08 4.89 -8.72
C THR A 233 11.79 5.64 -8.42
N MET A 234 10.81 5.59 -9.33
CA MET A 234 9.46 6.13 -9.05
C MET A 234 8.79 5.36 -7.92
N TRP A 235 8.92 4.04 -7.87
CA TRP A 235 8.40 3.23 -6.76
C TRP A 235 9.09 3.56 -5.44
N TYR A 236 10.40 3.80 -5.46
CA TYR A 236 11.18 4.19 -4.29
C TYR A 236 10.70 5.53 -3.73
N ILE A 237 10.51 6.54 -4.59
CA ILE A 237 10.00 7.85 -4.20
C ILE A 237 8.57 7.73 -3.65
N GLN A 238 7.69 7.00 -4.34
CA GLN A 238 6.32 6.80 -3.85
C GLN A 238 6.30 6.05 -2.51
N GLY A 239 7.15 5.03 -2.37
CA GLY A 239 7.35 4.29 -1.12
C GLY A 239 7.77 5.21 0.00
N ARG A 240 8.75 6.09 -0.24
CA ARG A 240 9.18 7.11 0.72
C ARG A 240 8.05 8.07 1.11
N ARG A 241 7.27 8.58 0.14
CA ARG A 241 6.11 9.45 0.43
C ARG A 241 5.09 8.74 1.33
N LYS A 242 4.77 7.48 1.03
CA LYS A 242 3.84 6.67 1.84
C LYS A 242 4.42 6.37 3.23
N PHE A 243 5.72 6.08 3.33
CA PHE A 243 6.40 5.86 4.59
C PHE A 243 6.36 7.09 5.50
N LYS A 244 6.72 8.27 4.97
CA LYS A 244 6.67 9.53 5.72
C LYS A 244 5.26 9.86 6.20
N TYR A 245 4.26 9.71 5.33
CA TYR A 245 2.86 9.88 5.70
C TYR A 245 2.44 8.92 6.82
N ALA A 246 2.86 7.65 6.74
CA ALA A 246 2.54 6.63 7.74
C ALA A 246 3.09 6.99 9.14
N LEU A 247 4.30 7.53 9.20
CA LEU A 247 4.96 7.91 10.45
C LEU A 247 4.67 9.35 10.89
N GLY A 248 3.86 10.11 10.13
CA GLY A 248 3.55 11.51 10.44
C GLY A 248 4.75 12.45 10.33
N LEU A 249 5.71 12.11 9.46
CA LEU A 249 6.92 12.91 9.23
C LEU A 249 6.68 14.04 8.21
N GLU A 250 5.71 13.88 7.30
CA GLU A 250 5.22 14.86 6.32
C GLU A 250 3.73 14.63 6.01
#